data_AF-A0A9E5D7B7-F1
#
_entry.id   AF-A0A9E5D7B7-F1
#
_cell.length_a   1.000
_cell.length_b   1.000
_cell.length_c   1.000
_cell.angle_alpha   90.00
_cell.angle_beta   90.00
_cell.angle_gamma   90.00
#
_symmetry.space_group_name_H-M   'P 1'
#
loop_
_entity.id
_entity.type
_entity.pdbx_description
1 polymer ?
#
loop_
_entity_poly.entity_id
_entity_poly.type
_entity_poly.pdbx_seq_one_letter_code
_entity_poly.pdbx_strand_id
1 'polypeptide(L)' 'IQLNARQSPSFSDFHTAPRRQYVLHLLGTGEYETADGSKRQLGPGDILVAEDLTGHGHIARGLGEGQRYILAVPLAAG' A
#
# COMPACT_ATOMS: atom_id res chain seq x y z
N ILE A 1 -8.84 3.65 12.16
CA ILE A 1 -9.06 3.66 10.69
C ILE A 1 -8.59 5.00 10.16
N GLN A 2 -7.90 5.04 9.02
CA GLN A 2 -7.35 6.28 8.44
C GLN A 2 -7.54 6.29 6.92
N LEU A 3 -8.20 7.32 6.39
CA LEU A 3 -8.26 7.60 4.96
C LEU A 3 -6.99 8.37 4.56
N ASN A 4 -6.29 7.90 3.54
CA ASN A 4 -5.11 8.58 3.00
C ASN A 4 -5.36 8.97 1.55
N ALA A 5 -5.19 10.26 1.27
CA ALA A 5 -5.10 10.80 -0.08
C ALA A 5 -3.62 10.93 -0.46
N ARG A 6 -3.24 10.41 -1.63
CA ARG A 6 -1.89 10.54 -2.21
C ARG A 6 -2.00 10.96 -3.68
N GLN A 7 -1.21 11.94 -4.09
CA GLN A 7 -1.12 12.30 -5.51
C GLN A 7 -0.30 11.25 -6.26
N SER A 8 -0.70 10.92 -7.48
CA SER A 8 0.09 10.12 -8.42
C SER A 8 0.64 11.03 -9.54
N PRO A 9 1.85 10.73 -10.06
CA PRO A 9 2.70 9.60 -9.70
C PRO A 9 3.36 9.78 -8.32
N SER A 10 3.65 8.68 -7.63
CA SER A 10 4.37 8.70 -6.36
C SER A 10 5.35 7.54 -6.26
N PHE A 11 6.43 7.70 -5.51
CA PHE A 11 7.40 6.65 -5.23
C PHE A 11 7.77 6.64 -3.73
N SER A 12 7.81 5.46 -3.14
CA SER A 12 8.36 5.20 -1.80
C SER A 12 9.26 3.99 -1.90
N ASP A 13 10.53 4.18 -1.58
CA ASP A 13 11.54 3.11 -1.59
C ASP A 13 11.24 2.04 -0.51
N PHE A 14 12.04 0.98 -0.43
CA PHE A 14 11.83 -0.12 0.52
C PHE A 14 11.57 0.36 1.95
N HIS A 15 10.42 -0.05 2.48
CA HIS A 15 10.00 0.22 3.86
C HIS A 15 9.07 -0.88 4.38
N THR A 16 9.10 -1.10 5.69
CA THR A 16 8.17 -1.99 6.36
C THR A 16 6.84 -1.31 6.65
N ALA A 17 5.81 -2.11 6.90
CA ALA A 17 4.54 -1.59 7.39
C ALA A 17 4.71 -1.08 8.83
N PRO A 18 4.11 0.06 9.21
CA PRO A 18 4.22 0.60 10.56
C PRO A 18 3.45 -0.21 11.61
N ARG A 19 2.52 -1.07 11.16
CA ARG A 19 1.69 -1.97 11.96
C ARG A 19 1.00 -2.97 11.03
N ARG A 20 0.49 -4.07 11.58
CA ARG A 20 -0.42 -4.97 10.87
C ARG A 20 -1.70 -4.23 10.52
N GLN A 21 -2.05 -4.18 9.24
CA GLN A 21 -3.25 -3.48 8.79
C GLN A 21 -3.73 -3.98 7.42
N TYR A 22 -5.02 -3.82 7.18
CA TYR A 22 -5.58 -3.85 5.83
C TYR A 22 -5.40 -2.48 5.17
N VAL A 23 -5.02 -2.49 3.89
CA VAL A 23 -5.02 -1.32 3.03
C VAL A 23 -6.01 -1.59 1.90
N LEU A 24 -7.15 -0.93 1.96
CA LEU A 24 -8.19 -1.02 0.93
C LEU A 24 -7.95 0.08 -0.09
N HIS A 25 -7.92 -0.28 -1.36
CA HIS A 25 -7.78 0.67 -2.46
C HIS A 25 -9.17 1.14 -2.89
N LEU A 26 -9.40 2.45 -2.87
CA LEU A 26 -10.72 3.05 -3.13
C LEU A 26 -10.76 3.84 -4.45
N LEU A 27 -9.64 4.45 -4.84
CA LEU A 27 -9.49 5.17 -6.10
C LEU A 27 -8.02 5.14 -6.53
N GLY A 28 -7.78 5.06 -7.84
CA GLY A 28 -6.44 5.05 -8.44
C GLY A 28 -5.72 3.71 -8.27
N THR A 29 -4.50 3.62 -8.79
CA THR A 29 -3.72 2.38 -8.84
C THR A 29 -2.43 2.50 -8.03
N GLY A 30 -2.19 1.53 -7.14
CA GLY A 30 -0.91 1.37 -6.45
C GLY A 30 -0.16 0.16 -6.99
N GLU A 31 1.15 0.26 -7.17
CA GLU A 31 2.02 -0.91 -7.41
C GLU A 31 2.89 -1.17 -6.19
N TYR A 32 3.03 -2.44 -5.83
CA TYR A 32 3.85 -2.91 -4.73
C TYR A 32 4.88 -3.91 -5.25
N GLU A 33 6.13 -3.72 -4.88
CA GLU A 33 7.25 -4.58 -5.24
C GLU A 33 7.92 -5.14 -3.98
N THR A 34 8.07 -6.46 -3.93
CA THR A 34 8.71 -7.19 -2.83
C THR A 34 10.19 -7.44 -3.09
N ALA A 35 10.91 -7.92 -2.07
CA ALA A 35 12.37 -8.12 -2.11
C ALA A 35 12.86 -9.06 -3.23
N ASP A 36 12.01 -9.98 -3.68
CA ASP A 36 12.28 -10.90 -4.80
C ASP A 36 12.04 -10.25 -6.18
N GLY A 37 11.68 -8.96 -6.21
CA GLY A 37 11.33 -8.22 -7.43
C GLY A 37 9.92 -8.48 -7.94
N SER A 38 9.12 -9.31 -7.26
CA SER A 38 7.72 -9.56 -7.65
C SER A 38 6.89 -8.27 -7.51
N LYS A 39 6.11 -7.96 -8.55
CA LYS A 39 5.25 -6.76 -8.60
C LYS A 39 3.78 -7.12 -8.65
N ARG A 40 2.95 -6.34 -7.96
CA ARG A 40 1.49 -6.41 -8.03
C ARG A 40 0.90 -5.01 -8.10
N GLN A 41 0.00 -4.80 -9.06
CA GLN A 41 -0.81 -3.60 -9.16
C GLN A 41 -2.16 -3.85 -8.52
N LEU A 42 -2.60 -2.93 -7.68
CA LEU A 42 -3.84 -2.97 -6.93
C LEU A 42 -4.66 -1.72 -7.25
N GLY A 43 -5.92 -1.93 -7.62
CA GLY A 43 -6.88 -0.88 -7.95
C GLY A 43 -8.09 -0.88 -7.01
N PRO A 44 -9.13 -0.08 -7.32
CA PRO A 44 -10.32 0.02 -6.48
C PRO A 44 -10.98 -1.34 -6.22
N GLY A 45 -11.21 -1.66 -4.94
CA GLY A 45 -11.79 -2.93 -4.50
C GLY A 45 -10.77 -3.97 -4.05
N ASP A 46 -9.49 -3.82 -4.42
CA ASP A 46 -8.43 -4.69 -3.93
C ASP A 46 -8.07 -4.38 -2.47
N ILE A 47 -7.62 -5.42 -1.76
CA ILE A 47 -7.19 -5.33 -0.36
C ILE A 47 -5.79 -5.92 -0.23
N LEU A 48 -4.86 -5.11 0.27
CA LEU A 48 -3.53 -5.54 0.70
C LEU A 48 -3.54 -5.79 2.21
N VAL A 49 -3.00 -6.93 2.65
CA VAL A 49 -2.68 -7.16 4.05
C VAL A 49 -1.21 -6.83 4.27
N ALA A 50 -0.93 -5.77 5.01
CA ALA A 50 0.42 -5.30 5.27
C ALA A 50 0.89 -5.83 6.64
N GLU A 51 1.73 -6.87 6.65
CA GLU A 51 2.16 -7.56 7.87
C GLU A 51 3.68 -7.63 8.06
N ASP A 52 4.47 -7.21 7.06
CA ASP A 52 5.91 -7.14 7.20
C ASP A 52 6.29 -5.92 8.06
N LEU A 53 6.66 -6.17 9.32
CA LEU A 53 7.05 -5.13 10.28
C LEU A 53 8.56 -4.99 10.46
N THR A 54 9.32 -6.04 10.16
CA THR A 54 10.75 -6.16 10.51
C THR A 54 11.61 -6.78 9.41
N GLY A 55 11.00 -7.21 8.30
CA GLY A 55 11.67 -7.78 7.14
C GLY A 55 12.19 -6.71 6.19
N HIS A 56 12.32 -7.09 4.92
CA HIS A 56 12.87 -6.21 3.88
C HIS A 56 11.90 -5.10 3.46
N GLY A 57 10.60 -5.28 3.72
CA GLY A 57 9.57 -4.34 3.31
C GLY A 57 9.22 -4.45 1.84
N HIS A 58 8.72 -3.35 1.30
CA HIS A 58 8.30 -3.24 -0.09
C HIS A 58 8.55 -1.83 -0.63
N ILE A 59 8.70 -1.71 -1.94
CA ILE A 59 8.57 -0.44 -2.66
C ILE A 59 7.08 -0.23 -2.95
N ALA A 60 6.60 1.00 -2.83
CA ALA A 60 5.24 1.38 -3.21
C ALA A 60 5.26 2.50 -4.24
N ARG A 61 4.47 2.35 -5.31
CA ARG A 61 4.31 3.36 -6.36
C ARG A 61 2.84 3.74 -6.52
N GLY A 62 2.59 5.02 -6.75
CA GLY A 62 1.32 5.51 -7.28
C GLY A 62 1.44 5.62 -8.78
N LEU A 63 0.60 4.89 -9.51
CA LEU A 63 0.61 4.89 -10.97
C LEU A 63 -0.45 5.84 -11.53
N GLY A 64 -0.20 6.34 -12.73
CA GLY A 64 -1.09 7.28 -13.42
C GLY A 64 -1.06 8.69 -12.82
N GLU A 65 -2.08 9.47 -13.16
CA GLU A 65 -2.21 10.88 -12.79
C GLU A 65 -3.42 11.07 -11.86
N GLY A 66 -3.32 12.01 -10.92
CA GLY A 66 -4.42 12.39 -10.04
C GLY A 66 -4.40 11.71 -8.67
N GLN A 67 -5.54 11.77 -7.97
CA GLN A 67 -5.62 11.36 -6.58
C GLN A 67 -5.82 9.84 -6.44
N ARG A 68 -5.01 9.22 -5.58
CA ARG A 68 -5.20 7.86 -5.06
C ARG A 68 -5.77 7.94 -3.64
N TYR A 69 -6.81 7.17 -3.36
CA TYR A 69 -7.39 7.03 -2.03
C TYR A 69 -7.24 5.60 -1.52
N ILE A 70 -6.67 5.47 -0.32
CA ILE A 70 -6.60 4.19 0.39
C ILE A 70 -7.16 4.34 1.80
N LEU A 71 -7.83 3.30 2.30
CA LEU A 71 -8.27 3.21 3.69
C LEU A 71 -7.39 2.22 4.44
N ALA A 72 -6.66 2.70 5.45
CA ALA A 72 -5.85 1.88 6.33
C ALA A 72 -6.66 1.50 7.57
N VAL A 73 -6.89 0.21 7.76
CA VAL A 73 -7.62 -0.35 8.90
C VAL A 73 -6.65 -1.19 9.72
N PRO A 74 -6.24 -0.73 10.92
CA PRO A 74 -5.41 -1.54 11.81
C PRO A 74 -6.04 -2.90 12.07
N LEU A 75 -5.25 -3.96 11.99
CA LEU A 75 -5.62 -5.25 12.57
C LEU A 75 -5.54 -5.12 14.09
N ALA A 76 -6.59 -5.54 14.80
CA ALA A 76 -6.55 -5.59 16.26
C ALA A 76 -5.41 -6.53 16.70
N ALA A 77 -4.73 -6.19 17.79
CA ALA A 77 -3.91 -7.18 18.48
C ALA A 77 -4.88 -8.28 18.96
N GLY A 78 -4.64 -9.51 18.51
CA GLY A 78 -5.31 -10.68 19.06
C GLY A 78 -4.88 -10.94 20.49
#